data_AF-A0A6A6VW07-F1
#
_entry.id   AF-A0A6A6VW07-F1
#
_cell.length_a   1.000
_cell.length_b   1.000
_cell.length_c   1.000
_cell.angle_alpha   90.00
_cell.angle_beta   90.00
_cell.angle_gamma   90.00
#
_symmetry.space_group_name_H-M   'P 1'
#
loop_
_entity.id
_entity.type
_entity.pdbx_description
1 polymer ?
#
loop_
_entity_poly.entity_id
_entity_poly.type
_entity_poly.pdbx_seq_one_letter_code
_entity_poly.pdbx_strand_id
1 'polypeptide(L)'
;MSSVPSESVHLVVLGVYDHDIRASGLNLIPDFSRVEVNLPFVDIFGDSQTIFRYAQSLVISENILAIAGAQPYYTPPSPIVASFDPPCDAYRSDASSPGELLFDAYSILHPHDSPLFKTRFSPVKSQPYSIELYRNTSNQIITNGKLCDNFTTIFDSAVTTGEYAPVPIKAYVEIGKPALPESSKWEEVYGLKADFAFIEMNYLDCEQFRS
;
A
#
# COMPACT_ATOMS: atom_id res chain seq x y z
N MET A 1 -26.01 1.04 2.82
CA MET A 1 -24.86 0.59 3.64
C MET A 1 -24.36 -0.69 3.01
N SER A 2 -23.22 -0.65 2.32
CA SER A 2 -22.61 -1.88 1.80
C SER A 2 -21.89 -2.53 2.97
N SER A 3 -22.45 -3.62 3.50
CA SER A 3 -21.84 -4.39 4.58
C SER A 3 -20.71 -5.24 3.99
N VAL A 4 -19.51 -5.07 4.52
CA VAL A 4 -18.38 -5.97 4.25
C VAL A 4 -18.74 -7.34 4.87
N PRO A 5 -18.70 -8.46 4.11
CA PRO A 5 -19.05 -9.79 4.66
C PRO A 5 -18.15 -10.18 5.84
N SER A 6 -18.77 -10.70 6.91
CA SER A 6 -18.15 -10.88 8.24
C SER A 6 -17.12 -12.01 8.37
N GLU A 7 -16.83 -12.77 7.30
CA GLU A 7 -15.99 -13.98 7.39
C GLU A 7 -14.74 -13.93 6.49
N SER A 8 -14.38 -12.76 5.96
CA SER A 8 -13.18 -12.59 5.13
C SER A 8 -12.23 -11.59 5.78
N VAL A 9 -11.05 -12.05 6.21
CA VAL A 9 -9.95 -11.14 6.55
C VAL A 9 -9.53 -10.46 5.25
N HIS A 10 -9.90 -9.20 5.08
CA HIS A 10 -9.58 -8.45 3.87
C HIS A 10 -8.17 -7.90 3.96
N LEU A 11 -7.23 -8.50 3.23
CA LEU A 11 -5.92 -7.89 3.00
C LEU A 11 -6.09 -6.61 2.18
N VAL A 12 -5.45 -5.53 2.61
CA VAL A 12 -5.32 -4.30 1.84
C VAL A 12 -3.92 -4.23 1.27
N VAL A 13 -3.82 -4.02 -0.03
CA VAL A 13 -2.55 -3.92 -0.74
C VAL A 13 -2.42 -2.52 -1.33
N LEU A 14 -1.29 -1.86 -1.07
CA LEU A 14 -0.97 -0.55 -1.61
C LEU A 14 0.29 -0.67 -2.46
N GLY A 15 0.15 -0.55 -3.78
CA GLY A 15 1.27 -0.34 -4.70
C GLY A 15 1.45 1.16 -4.91
N VAL A 16 2.61 1.69 -4.54
CA VAL A 16 2.85 3.14 -4.46
C VAL A 16 4.19 3.48 -5.09
N TYR A 17 4.22 4.59 -5.83
CA TYR A 17 5.43 5.32 -6.16
C TYR A 17 5.43 6.61 -5.34
N ASP A 18 6.30 6.68 -4.35
CA ASP A 18 6.37 7.77 -3.40
C ASP A 18 7.28 8.88 -3.91
N HIS A 19 6.80 10.11 -3.73
CA HIS A 19 7.45 11.34 -4.16
C HIS A 19 7.51 12.33 -3.01
N ASP A 20 8.70 12.85 -2.73
CA ASP A 20 8.86 13.98 -1.82
C ASP A 20 8.25 15.25 -2.47
N ILE A 21 7.43 15.97 -1.71
CA ILE A 21 6.86 17.26 -2.12
C ILE A 21 7.89 18.38 -2.26
N ARG A 22 9.15 18.10 -1.91
CA ARG A 22 10.32 18.97 -1.95
C ARG A 22 10.12 20.25 -1.15
N ALA A 23 9.60 20.10 0.07
CA ALA A 23 9.36 21.22 0.97
C ALA A 23 10.65 22.06 1.13
N SER A 24 10.54 23.38 0.94
CA SER A 24 11.69 24.32 0.93
C SER A 24 12.73 24.07 -0.18
N GLY A 25 12.35 23.38 -1.27
CA GLY A 25 13.22 23.14 -2.43
C GLY A 25 14.26 22.04 -2.22
N LEU A 26 14.21 21.31 -1.11
CA LEU A 26 15.11 20.19 -0.82
C LEU A 26 14.41 18.88 -1.12
N ASN A 27 15.09 17.97 -1.82
CA ASN A 27 14.66 16.59 -1.98
C ASN A 27 15.26 15.78 -0.83
N LEU A 28 14.50 15.60 0.26
CA LEU A 28 15.00 14.93 1.47
C LEU A 28 15.01 13.42 1.28
N ILE A 29 14.01 12.88 0.60
CA ILE A 29 13.88 11.45 0.30
C ILE A 29 13.79 11.29 -1.22
N PRO A 30 14.75 10.62 -1.89
CA PRO A 30 14.62 10.31 -3.30
C PRO A 30 13.36 9.50 -3.58
N ASP A 31 12.76 9.68 -4.76
CA ASP A 31 11.58 8.92 -5.16
C ASP A 31 11.84 7.41 -5.07
N PHE A 32 10.82 6.64 -4.66
CA PHE A 32 10.95 5.20 -4.46
C PHE A 32 9.62 4.48 -4.65
N SER A 33 9.69 3.20 -4.99
CA SER A 33 8.51 2.36 -5.16
C SER A 33 8.35 1.42 -3.97
N ARG A 34 7.11 1.13 -3.61
CA ARG A 34 6.78 0.14 -2.57
C ARG A 34 5.47 -0.59 -2.83
N VAL A 35 5.39 -1.78 -2.26
CA VAL A 35 4.14 -2.54 -2.10
C VAL A 35 4.00 -2.87 -0.62
N GLU A 36 2.89 -2.42 -0.04
CA GLU A 36 2.54 -2.66 1.34
C GLU A 36 1.37 -3.64 1.40
N VAL A 37 1.49 -4.66 2.26
CA VAL A 37 0.38 -5.56 2.59
C VAL A 37 -0.02 -5.32 4.03
N ASN A 38 -1.32 -5.13 4.23
CA ASN A 38 -1.88 -4.75 5.51
C ASN A 38 -3.08 -5.57 5.91
N LEU A 39 -3.23 -5.73 7.22
CA LEU A 39 -4.43 -6.27 7.84
C LEU A 39 -5.16 -5.11 8.54
N PRO A 40 -6.26 -4.58 7.98
CA PRO A 40 -7.07 -3.56 8.66
C PRO A 40 -7.88 -4.18 9.80
N PHE A 41 -8.47 -3.32 10.63
CA PHE A 41 -9.41 -3.70 11.68
C PHE A 41 -8.80 -4.53 12.82
N VAL A 42 -7.52 -4.33 13.12
CA VAL A 42 -6.82 -5.04 14.20
C VAL A 42 -6.95 -4.27 15.51
N ASP A 43 -7.44 -4.93 16.55
CA ASP A 43 -7.49 -4.43 17.92
C ASP A 43 -6.29 -4.99 18.71
N ILE A 44 -5.23 -4.20 18.84
CA ILE A 44 -4.02 -4.61 19.59
C ILE A 44 -4.19 -4.43 21.11
N PHE A 45 -5.22 -3.70 21.55
CA PHE A 45 -5.46 -3.42 22.96
C PHE A 45 -6.50 -4.34 23.60
N GLY A 46 -7.30 -5.04 22.79
CA GLY A 46 -8.43 -5.84 23.23
C GLY A 46 -9.57 -4.98 23.81
N ASP A 47 -9.66 -3.70 23.43
CA ASP A 47 -10.65 -2.76 23.96
C ASP A 47 -11.92 -2.63 23.09
N SER A 48 -11.93 -3.27 21.91
CA SER A 48 -13.00 -3.23 20.91
C SER A 48 -13.37 -1.82 20.43
N GLN A 49 -12.49 -0.84 20.63
CA GLN A 49 -12.73 0.58 20.31
C GLN A 49 -11.60 1.15 19.45
N THR A 50 -10.35 0.82 19.80
CA THR A 50 -9.17 1.35 19.13
C THR A 50 -8.74 0.41 18.02
N ILE A 51 -8.89 0.86 16.78
CA ILE A 51 -8.68 0.03 15.60
C ILE A 51 -7.43 0.48 14.85
N PHE A 52 -6.57 -0.50 14.53
CA PHE A 52 -5.31 -0.32 13.83
C PHE A 52 -5.30 -1.09 12.51
N ARG A 53 -4.35 -0.70 11.66
CA ARG A 53 -3.91 -1.46 10.49
C ARG A 53 -2.57 -2.09 10.79
N TYR A 54 -2.53 -3.42 10.85
CA TYR A 54 -1.28 -4.14 11.10
C TYR A 54 -0.43 -4.22 9.83
N ALA A 55 0.82 -3.77 9.97
CA ALA A 55 1.84 -3.75 8.93
C ALA A 55 2.41 -5.17 8.69
N GLN A 56 1.77 -5.91 7.79
CA GLN A 56 2.12 -7.33 7.56
C GLN A 56 3.46 -7.48 6.82
N SER A 57 3.61 -6.77 5.71
CA SER A 57 4.86 -6.78 4.95
C SER A 57 5.03 -5.53 4.09
N LEU A 58 6.28 -5.26 3.76
CA LEU A 58 6.69 -4.17 2.89
C LEU A 58 7.73 -4.66 1.92
N VAL A 59 7.42 -4.55 0.63
CA VAL A 59 8.39 -4.67 -0.46
C VAL A 59 8.74 -3.27 -0.90
N ILE A 60 10.03 -2.93 -1.00
CA ILE A 60 10.47 -1.55 -1.23
C ILE A 60 11.68 -1.51 -2.16
N SER A 61 11.75 -0.51 -3.03
CA SER A 61 12.91 -0.30 -3.89
C SER A 61 14.14 0.11 -3.07
N GLU A 62 15.32 0.03 -3.67
CA GLU A 62 16.56 0.43 -3.01
C GLU A 62 16.56 1.93 -2.70
N ASN A 63 16.19 2.29 -1.47
CA ASN A 63 16.24 3.64 -0.93
C ASN A 63 16.58 3.58 0.56
N ILE A 64 17.82 3.92 0.91
CA ILE A 64 18.34 3.71 2.27
C ILE A 64 17.55 4.48 3.35
N LEU A 65 17.06 5.68 3.02
CA LEU A 65 16.31 6.50 3.97
C LEU A 65 14.91 5.94 4.19
N ALA A 66 14.21 5.56 3.11
CA ALA A 66 12.90 4.96 3.20
C ALA A 66 12.94 3.58 3.90
N ILE A 67 13.95 2.76 3.61
CA ILE A 67 14.17 1.47 4.28
C ILE A 67 14.40 1.68 5.77
N ALA A 68 15.30 2.60 6.15
CA ALA A 68 15.61 2.87 7.56
C ALA A 68 14.40 3.45 8.32
N GLY A 69 13.60 4.30 7.67
CA GLY A 69 12.37 4.86 8.23
C GLY A 69 11.29 3.79 8.45
N ALA A 70 11.15 2.84 7.52
CA ALA A 70 10.14 1.80 7.59
C ALA A 70 10.50 0.65 8.54
N GLN A 71 11.78 0.29 8.66
CA GLN A 71 12.26 -0.89 9.39
C GLN A 71 11.68 -1.09 10.82
N PRO A 72 11.47 -0.03 11.64
CA PRO A 72 10.88 -0.18 12.98
C PRO A 72 9.43 -0.67 13.00
N TYR A 73 8.68 -0.55 11.90
CA TYR A 73 7.26 -0.93 11.80
C TYR A 73 7.04 -2.31 11.20
N TYR A 74 8.10 -3.02 10.82
CA TYR A 74 7.99 -4.34 10.22
C TYR A 74 8.80 -5.36 10.99
N THR A 75 8.35 -6.62 10.92
CA THR A 75 9.10 -7.74 11.46
C THR A 75 9.88 -8.43 10.34
N PRO A 76 11.09 -8.96 10.62
CA PRO A 76 11.84 -9.71 9.62
C PRO A 76 10.99 -10.83 9.00
N PRO A 77 11.05 -11.02 7.67
CA PRO A 77 12.05 -10.47 6.76
C PRO A 77 11.71 -9.10 6.13
N SER A 78 10.66 -8.41 6.58
CA SER A 78 10.33 -7.07 6.07
C SER A 78 11.11 -5.96 6.79
N PRO A 79 11.46 -4.84 6.11
CA PRO A 79 11.24 -4.56 4.68
C PRO A 79 12.08 -5.44 3.75
N ILE A 80 11.49 -5.84 2.61
CA ILE A 80 12.11 -6.67 1.58
C ILE A 80 12.55 -5.77 0.42
N VAL A 81 13.85 -5.70 0.15
CA VAL A 81 14.38 -4.88 -0.94
C VAL A 81 14.13 -5.57 -2.30
N ALA A 82 13.62 -4.81 -3.26
CA ALA A 82 13.18 -5.31 -4.56
C ALA A 82 13.52 -4.36 -5.72
N SER A 83 13.60 -4.91 -6.94
CA SER A 83 13.49 -4.13 -8.16
C SER A 83 12.03 -4.03 -8.57
N PHE A 84 11.65 -2.87 -9.12
CA PHE A 84 10.29 -2.61 -9.58
C PHE A 84 10.26 -2.45 -11.09
N ASP A 85 9.19 -2.94 -11.71
CA ASP A 85 8.88 -2.71 -13.12
C ASP A 85 7.44 -2.21 -13.26
N PRO A 86 7.23 -0.95 -13.68
CA PRO A 86 8.23 0.04 -14.04
C PRO A 86 9.06 0.58 -12.84
N PRO A 87 10.33 0.99 -13.04
CA PRO A 87 11.22 1.41 -11.95
C PRO A 87 11.02 2.85 -11.44
N CYS A 88 10.39 3.72 -12.22
CA CYS A 88 10.19 5.15 -11.89
C CYS A 88 8.79 5.63 -12.30
N ASP A 89 7.80 4.74 -12.20
CA ASP A 89 6.42 5.04 -12.57
C ASP A 89 5.54 4.19 -11.65
N ALA A 90 4.41 4.74 -11.22
CA ALA A 90 3.44 3.99 -10.45
C ALA A 90 2.75 2.92 -11.32
N TYR A 91 2.72 3.10 -12.65
CA TYR A 91 2.08 2.16 -13.56
C TYR A 91 2.44 2.40 -15.03
N ARG A 92 2.85 1.35 -15.74
CA ARG A 92 3.11 1.41 -17.19
C ARG A 92 2.04 0.66 -17.96
N SER A 93 1.67 1.16 -19.14
CA SER A 93 0.85 0.39 -20.09
C SER A 93 1.56 -0.90 -20.50
N ASP A 94 0.84 -2.01 -20.41
CA ASP A 94 1.34 -3.30 -20.88
C ASP A 94 1.34 -3.31 -22.42
N ALA A 95 2.53 -3.40 -23.02
CA ALA A 95 2.67 -3.45 -24.47
C ALA A 95 2.02 -4.70 -25.09
N SER A 96 1.87 -5.78 -24.30
CA SER A 96 1.24 -7.02 -24.74
C SER A 96 -0.29 -7.02 -24.58
N SER A 97 -0.82 -6.15 -23.72
CA SER A 97 -2.25 -6.00 -23.42
C SER A 97 -2.66 -4.52 -23.42
N PRO A 98 -3.00 -3.93 -24.59
CA PRO A 98 -3.42 -2.54 -24.66
C PRO A 98 -4.60 -2.23 -23.72
N GLY A 99 -4.43 -1.22 -22.86
CA GLY A 99 -5.43 -0.81 -21.86
C GLY A 99 -5.22 -1.41 -20.47
N GLU A 100 -4.32 -2.38 -20.33
CA GLU A 100 -3.86 -2.86 -19.03
C GLU A 100 -2.63 -2.09 -18.56
N LEU A 101 -2.53 -1.92 -17.26
CA LEU A 101 -1.42 -1.31 -16.53
C LEU A 101 -0.76 -2.37 -15.65
N LEU A 102 0.54 -2.20 -15.40
CA LEU A 102 1.32 -3.09 -14.54
C LEU A 102 2.18 -2.34 -13.53
N PHE A 103 2.44 -3.01 -12.40
CA PHE A 103 3.36 -2.57 -11.35
C PHE A 103 3.88 -3.80 -10.61
N ASP A 104 5.01 -4.33 -11.05
CA ASP A 104 5.56 -5.60 -10.60
C ASP A 104 6.80 -5.35 -9.72
N ALA A 105 7.06 -6.27 -8.78
CA ALA A 105 8.23 -6.22 -7.90
C ALA A 105 8.90 -7.60 -7.80
N TYR A 106 10.23 -7.60 -7.88
CA TYR A 106 11.06 -8.80 -7.89
C TYR A 106 12.19 -8.68 -6.87
N SER A 107 12.55 -9.77 -6.20
CA SER A 107 13.65 -9.76 -5.23
C SER A 107 14.96 -9.41 -5.91
N ILE A 108 15.75 -8.48 -5.33
CA ILE A 108 17.10 -8.21 -5.85
C ILE A 108 18.08 -9.35 -5.57
N LEU A 109 17.84 -10.14 -4.51
CA LEU A 109 18.69 -11.26 -4.12
C LEU A 109 18.41 -12.49 -4.96
N HIS A 110 17.17 -12.65 -5.41
CA HIS A 110 16.69 -13.78 -6.19
C HIS A 110 15.79 -13.31 -7.36
N PRO A 111 16.35 -12.58 -8.34
CA PRO A 111 15.56 -11.92 -9.38
C PRO A 111 14.90 -12.87 -10.39
N HIS A 112 15.32 -14.14 -10.41
CA HIS A 112 14.77 -15.18 -11.29
C HIS A 112 13.72 -16.07 -10.59
N ASP A 113 13.45 -15.84 -9.31
CA ASP A 113 12.42 -16.55 -8.57
C ASP A 113 11.02 -15.99 -8.93
N SER A 114 10.00 -16.50 -8.24
CA SER A 114 8.65 -15.96 -8.35
C SER A 114 8.62 -14.47 -7.95
N PRO A 115 7.74 -13.65 -8.56
CA PRO A 115 7.61 -12.24 -8.22
C PRO A 115 7.24 -12.07 -6.74
N LEU A 116 7.77 -11.03 -6.10
CA LEU A 116 7.33 -10.61 -4.76
C LEU A 116 5.94 -9.99 -4.83
N PHE A 117 5.69 -9.23 -5.90
CA PHE A 117 4.40 -8.66 -6.23
C PHE A 117 4.25 -8.62 -7.76
N LYS A 118 3.06 -8.94 -8.25
CA LYS A 118 2.73 -8.79 -9.66
C LYS A 118 1.29 -8.34 -9.79
N THR A 119 1.04 -7.34 -10.63
CA THR A 119 -0.32 -6.88 -10.88
C THR A 119 -0.56 -6.55 -12.35
N ARG A 120 -1.78 -6.84 -12.81
CA ARG A 120 -2.30 -6.32 -14.07
C ARG A 120 -3.65 -5.73 -13.77
N PHE A 121 -3.88 -4.47 -14.13
CA PHE A 121 -5.13 -3.80 -13.81
C PHE A 121 -5.59 -2.86 -14.91
N SER A 122 -6.90 -2.65 -14.97
CA SER A 122 -7.53 -1.75 -15.93
C SER A 122 -8.64 -0.93 -15.28
N PRO A 123 -8.88 0.30 -15.76
CA PRO A 123 -10.03 1.09 -15.34
C PRO A 123 -11.36 0.37 -15.61
N VAL A 124 -12.29 0.48 -14.66
CA VAL A 124 -13.66 -0.01 -14.81
C VAL A 124 -14.66 1.13 -14.65
N LYS A 125 -15.90 0.97 -15.13
CA LYS A 125 -16.94 2.00 -14.97
C LYS A 125 -17.49 2.08 -13.55
N SER A 126 -17.45 0.96 -12.83
CA SER A 126 -18.01 0.84 -11.48
C SER A 126 -17.34 -0.32 -10.76
N GLN A 127 -17.34 -0.25 -9.43
CA GLN A 127 -16.81 -1.27 -8.55
C GLN A 127 -17.69 -1.41 -7.29
N PRO A 128 -17.59 -2.50 -6.51
CA PRO A 128 -18.48 -2.74 -5.36
C PRO A 128 -18.14 -1.91 -4.12
N TYR A 129 -16.97 -1.27 -4.07
CA TYR A 129 -16.47 -0.54 -2.90
C TYR A 129 -16.60 0.98 -3.07
N SER A 130 -16.98 1.67 -1.99
CA SER A 130 -17.04 3.15 -1.97
C SER A 130 -15.69 3.76 -1.61
N ILE A 131 -15.50 5.04 -1.94
CA ILE A 131 -14.30 5.79 -1.55
C ILE A 131 -14.15 5.85 -0.02
N GLU A 132 -15.26 5.91 0.73
CA GLU A 132 -15.24 5.89 2.20
C GLU A 132 -14.66 4.58 2.75
N LEU A 133 -14.89 3.43 2.10
CA LEU A 133 -14.27 2.18 2.54
C LEU A 133 -12.74 2.26 2.41
N TYR A 134 -12.24 2.80 1.28
CA TYR A 134 -10.80 3.00 1.09
C TYR A 134 -10.25 3.99 2.11
N ARG A 135 -10.92 5.12 2.33
CA ARG A 135 -10.51 6.11 3.33
C ARG A 135 -10.44 5.50 4.74
N ASN A 136 -11.45 4.74 5.14
CA ASN A 136 -11.54 4.16 6.48
C ASN A 136 -10.57 3.01 6.72
N THR A 137 -10.15 2.31 5.66
CA THR A 137 -9.12 1.24 5.77
C THR A 137 -7.71 1.80 5.64
N SER A 138 -7.49 2.80 4.78
CA SER A 138 -6.17 3.40 4.57
C SER A 138 -5.74 4.30 5.72
N ASN A 139 -6.67 5.01 6.38
CA ASN A 139 -6.35 6.00 7.42
C ASN A 139 -6.48 5.45 8.85
N GLN A 140 -6.37 4.13 9.02
CA GLN A 140 -6.14 3.53 10.34
C GLN A 140 -4.67 3.67 10.72
N ILE A 141 -4.39 3.77 12.03
CA ILE A 141 -3.01 3.85 12.54
C ILE A 141 -2.26 2.57 12.18
N ILE A 142 -1.11 2.72 11.54
CA ILE A 142 -0.24 1.60 11.17
C ILE A 142 0.49 1.13 12.42
N THR A 143 0.60 -0.19 12.62
CA THR A 143 1.33 -0.74 13.77
C THR A 143 1.91 -2.12 13.51
N ASN A 144 2.98 -2.46 14.23
CA ASN A 144 3.45 -3.83 14.44
C ASN A 144 3.12 -4.39 15.83
N GLY A 145 2.27 -3.70 16.59
CA GLY A 145 1.97 -3.99 17.99
C GLY A 145 2.94 -3.37 19.00
N LYS A 146 3.91 -2.55 18.56
CA LYS A 146 4.85 -1.84 19.44
C LYS A 146 4.96 -0.35 19.13
N LEU A 147 5.25 -0.03 17.87
CA LEU A 147 5.33 1.33 17.37
C LEU A 147 4.11 1.61 16.49
N CYS A 148 3.71 2.87 16.49
CA CYS A 148 2.62 3.36 15.67
C CYS A 148 3.10 4.44 14.70
N ASP A 149 2.49 4.43 13.53
CA ASP A 149 2.63 5.46 12.50
C ASP A 149 1.24 5.95 12.09
N ASN A 150 1.02 7.25 12.27
CA ASN A 150 -0.21 7.90 11.85
C ASN A 150 -0.03 8.45 10.43
N PHE A 151 -0.14 7.54 9.47
CA PHE A 151 -0.14 7.84 8.05
C PHE A 151 -1.57 8.13 7.57
N THR A 152 -1.86 9.39 7.26
CA THR A 152 -3.17 9.84 6.82
C THR A 152 -3.16 10.24 5.35
N THR A 153 -3.87 9.47 4.52
CA THR A 153 -4.11 9.78 3.10
C THR A 153 -5.23 10.82 2.95
N ILE A 154 -5.00 11.84 2.11
CA ILE A 154 -5.94 12.94 1.85
C ILE A 154 -6.69 12.70 0.54
N PHE A 155 -7.96 12.32 0.65
CA PHE A 155 -8.83 12.04 -0.51
C PHE A 155 -9.48 13.28 -1.14
N ASP A 156 -9.41 14.44 -0.47
CA ASP A 156 -10.14 15.65 -0.85
C ASP A 156 -9.18 16.81 -1.16
N SER A 157 -8.18 16.55 -2.00
CA SER A 157 -7.12 17.50 -2.36
C SER A 157 -7.16 17.87 -3.84
N ALA A 158 -6.38 18.88 -4.23
CA ALA A 158 -6.25 19.27 -5.63
C ALA A 158 -5.71 18.15 -6.54
N VAL A 159 -4.99 17.17 -5.98
CA VAL A 159 -4.43 16.02 -6.74
C VAL A 159 -5.34 14.78 -6.69
N THR A 160 -6.49 14.86 -6.02
CA THR A 160 -7.45 13.74 -5.84
C THR A 160 -8.89 14.13 -6.21
N THR A 161 -9.12 15.28 -6.82
CA THR A 161 -10.46 15.80 -7.14
C THR A 161 -10.55 16.27 -8.59
N GLY A 162 -11.79 16.44 -9.08
CA GLY A 162 -12.03 16.92 -10.45
C GLY A 162 -11.48 15.94 -11.50
N GLU A 163 -10.60 16.42 -12.37
CA GLU A 163 -9.97 15.59 -13.41
C GLU A 163 -9.03 14.52 -12.83
N TYR A 164 -8.53 14.72 -11.61
CA TYR A 164 -7.65 13.80 -10.88
C TYR A 164 -8.41 12.92 -9.88
N ALA A 165 -9.74 12.85 -9.99
CA ALA A 165 -10.55 12.01 -9.12
C ALA A 165 -10.11 10.53 -9.21
N PRO A 166 -10.13 9.78 -8.09
CA PRO A 166 -9.76 8.37 -8.08
C PRO A 166 -10.51 7.55 -9.14
N VAL A 167 -9.73 6.79 -9.93
CA VAL A 167 -10.26 5.93 -10.98
C VAL A 167 -10.48 4.53 -10.42
N PRO A 168 -11.70 3.97 -10.47
CA PRO A 168 -11.93 2.60 -10.05
C PRO A 168 -11.27 1.63 -11.03
N ILE A 169 -10.61 0.60 -10.49
CA ILE A 169 -9.90 -0.42 -11.27
C ILE A 169 -10.35 -1.83 -10.91
N LYS A 170 -10.15 -2.76 -11.84
CA LYS A 170 -10.16 -4.21 -11.58
C LYS A 170 -8.78 -4.77 -11.91
N ALA A 171 -8.29 -5.67 -11.06
CA ALA A 171 -6.93 -6.15 -11.09
C ALA A 171 -6.84 -7.68 -10.93
N TYR A 172 -5.81 -8.23 -11.54
CA TYR A 172 -5.13 -9.44 -11.11
C TYR A 172 -4.03 -9.06 -10.12
N VAL A 173 -3.89 -9.81 -9.03
CA VAL A 173 -2.83 -9.60 -8.04
C VAL A 173 -2.19 -10.94 -7.67
N GLU A 174 -0.86 -10.99 -7.68
CA GLU A 174 -0.05 -12.08 -7.16
C GLU A 174 0.95 -11.52 -6.15
N ILE A 175 1.04 -12.17 -4.99
CA ILE A 175 1.99 -11.81 -3.93
C ILE A 175 2.76 -13.07 -3.55
N GLY A 176 4.08 -12.99 -3.63
CA GLY A 176 4.98 -14.12 -3.42
C GLY A 176 5.59 -14.17 -2.03
N LYS A 177 6.31 -15.26 -1.74
CA LYS A 177 7.19 -15.32 -0.57
C LYS A 177 8.42 -14.41 -0.76
N PRO A 178 8.93 -13.76 0.30
CA PRO A 178 8.42 -13.79 1.67
C PRO A 178 7.45 -12.62 2.00
N ALA A 179 6.94 -11.89 1.01
CA ALA A 179 5.96 -10.82 1.24
C ALA A 179 4.66 -11.37 1.85
N LEU A 180 4.31 -12.62 1.56
CA LEU A 180 3.37 -13.42 2.33
C LEU A 180 4.02 -14.72 2.83
N PRO A 181 3.48 -15.35 3.89
CA PRO A 181 3.90 -16.68 4.32
C PRO A 181 3.76 -17.73 3.21
N GLU A 182 2.72 -17.57 2.38
CA GLU A 182 2.40 -18.40 1.23
C GLU A 182 2.09 -17.54 0.00
N SER A 183 2.70 -17.89 -1.14
CA SER A 183 2.41 -17.21 -2.39
C SER A 183 0.94 -17.39 -2.74
N SER A 184 0.27 -16.28 -3.05
CA SER A 184 -1.18 -16.26 -3.27
C SER A 184 -1.50 -15.41 -4.49
N LYS A 185 -2.59 -15.76 -5.17
CA LYS A 185 -3.05 -15.11 -6.39
C LYS A 185 -4.55 -14.85 -6.28
N TRP A 186 -4.96 -13.68 -6.74
CA TRP A 186 -6.35 -13.25 -6.75
C TRP A 186 -6.70 -12.72 -8.13
N GLU A 187 -7.81 -13.24 -8.64
CA GLU A 187 -8.45 -12.75 -9.84
C GLU A 187 -9.61 -11.83 -9.41
N GLU A 188 -9.83 -10.74 -10.16
CA GLU A 188 -10.93 -9.80 -9.90
C GLU A 188 -10.86 -9.02 -8.58
N VAL A 189 -9.68 -8.51 -8.25
CA VAL A 189 -9.47 -7.56 -7.14
C VAL A 189 -9.93 -6.17 -7.57
N TYR A 190 -10.77 -5.49 -6.77
CA TYR A 190 -11.20 -4.12 -7.05
C TYR A 190 -10.43 -3.10 -6.22
N GLY A 191 -10.06 -1.98 -6.84
CA GLY A 191 -9.18 -0.97 -6.23
C GLY A 191 -9.44 0.43 -6.75
N LEU A 192 -8.58 1.35 -6.31
CA LEU A 192 -8.49 2.72 -6.82
C LEU A 192 -7.10 2.95 -7.40
N LYS A 193 -7.06 3.67 -8.52
CA LYS A 193 -5.85 4.31 -9.05
C LYS A 193 -6.00 5.82 -8.89
N ALA A 194 -5.12 6.45 -8.11
CA ALA A 194 -5.07 7.89 -7.95
C ALA A 194 -3.70 8.32 -7.43
N ASP A 195 -3.41 9.61 -7.54
CA ASP A 195 -2.32 10.25 -6.82
C ASP A 195 -2.87 10.74 -5.49
N PHE A 196 -2.14 10.65 -4.39
CA PHE A 196 -2.61 11.13 -3.09
C PHE A 196 -1.57 12.00 -2.41
N ALA A 197 -2.04 13.07 -1.78
CA ALA A 197 -1.27 13.73 -0.72
C ALA A 197 -1.46 12.97 0.59
N PHE A 198 -0.46 13.01 1.47
CA PHE A 198 -0.53 12.39 2.78
C PHE A 198 0.16 13.24 3.85
N ILE A 199 -0.18 12.97 5.10
CA ILE A 199 0.50 13.48 6.30
C ILE A 199 0.94 12.27 7.11
N GLU A 200 2.19 12.27 7.54
CA GLU A 200 2.78 11.18 8.31
C GLU A 200 3.30 11.73 9.64
N MET A 201 2.91 11.10 10.74
CA MET A 201 3.52 11.29 12.06
C MET A 201 3.99 9.94 12.56
N ASN A 202 5.31 9.74 12.50
CA ASN A 202 5.97 8.48 12.79
C ASN A 202 6.62 8.48 14.19
N TYR A 203 7.05 7.29 14.63
CA TYR A 203 7.69 6.96 15.90
C TYR A 203 6.81 7.27 17.11
N LEU A 204 5.52 7.05 16.94
CA LEU A 204 4.51 7.32 17.95
C LEU A 204 4.35 6.12 18.89
N ASP A 205 4.19 6.41 20.18
CA ASP A 205 3.72 5.41 21.16
C ASP A 205 2.27 5.06 20.85
N CYS A 206 1.96 3.79 20.64
CA CYS A 206 0.61 3.35 20.33
C CYS A 206 -0.41 3.70 21.43
N GLU A 207 0.02 3.77 22.69
CA GLU A 207 -0.87 4.09 23.82
C GLU A 207 -1.55 5.45 23.70
N GLN A 208 -0.96 6.40 22.96
CA GLN A 208 -1.58 7.71 22.76
C GLN A 208 -2.89 7.67 21.97
N PHE A 209 -3.14 6.56 21.25
CA PHE A 209 -4.35 6.36 20.44
C PHE A 209 -5.45 5.60 21.18
N ARG A 210 -5.18 5.10 22.39
CA ARG A 210 -6.17 4.39 23.18
C ARG A 210 -7.35 5.32 23.50
N SER A 211 -8.56 4.91 23.11
CA SER A 211 -9.80 5.65 23.36
C SER A 211 -10.42 5.35 24.72
#